data_AF-A0A6C0E1R4-F1
#
_entry.id   AF-A0A6C0E1R4-F1
#
_cell.length_a   1.000
_cell.length_b   1.000
_cell.length_c   1.000
_cell.angle_alpha   90.00
_cell.angle_beta   90.00
_cell.angle_gamma   90.00
#
_symmetry.space_group_name_H-M   'P 1'
#
loop_
_entity.id
_entity.type
_entity.pdbx_description
1 polymer ?
#
loop_
_entity_poly.entity_id
_entity_poly.type
_entity_poly.pdbx_seq_one_letter_code
_entity_poly.pdbx_strand_id
1 'polypeptide(L)'
;MNNHRTRKMKTKFNKSLRKWSNPRQAQKMAYKYLGKSAKLYPAINPEKKYSIYDPKNGKWVNFGQIGYEDFTKHKDKTRRHNYLTRTKHMKGHWKSNKYSANNLSRNILW
;
A
#
# COMPACT_ATOMS: atom_id res chain seq x y z
N MET A 1 6.84 -30.21 7.33
CA MET A 1 7.89 -29.22 6.98
C MET A 1 7.32 -28.30 5.90
N ASN A 2 7.01 -27.04 6.25
CA ASN A 2 6.37 -26.12 5.30
C ASN A 2 7.39 -25.53 4.35
N ASN A 3 7.26 -25.90 3.08
CA ASN A 3 8.11 -25.51 1.97
C ASN A 3 7.88 -24.01 1.65
N HIS A 4 8.60 -23.11 2.34
CA HIS A 4 8.60 -21.69 2.01
C HIS A 4 9.37 -21.48 0.70
N ARG A 5 8.70 -21.69 -0.44
CA ARG A 5 9.18 -21.20 -1.73
C ARG A 5 9.32 -19.67 -1.63
N THR A 6 10.54 -19.19 -1.43
CA THR A 6 10.88 -17.77 -1.51
C THR A 6 10.71 -17.32 -2.96
N ARG A 7 9.49 -16.99 -3.35
CA ARG A 7 9.18 -16.52 -4.71
C ARG A 7 9.74 -15.11 -4.87
N LYS A 8 10.66 -14.92 -5.83
CA LYS A 8 11.29 -13.62 -6.10
C LYS A 8 10.23 -12.55 -6.38
N MET A 9 10.21 -11.50 -5.57
CA MET A 9 9.32 -10.35 -5.76
C MET A 9 9.73 -9.57 -7.01
N LYS A 10 8.76 -9.21 -7.85
CA LYS A 10 9.01 -8.26 -8.95
C LYS A 10 9.43 -6.93 -8.35
N THR A 11 10.42 -6.26 -8.94
CA THR A 11 10.91 -4.95 -8.47
C THR A 11 10.38 -3.80 -9.31
N LYS A 12 9.94 -4.07 -10.55
CA LYS A 12 9.46 -3.06 -11.51
C LYS A 12 7.95 -3.00 -11.53
N PHE A 13 7.40 -1.80 -11.36
CA PHE A 13 5.97 -1.53 -11.47
C PHE A 13 5.48 -1.58 -12.92
N ASN A 14 4.35 -2.25 -13.15
CA ASN A 14 3.70 -2.30 -14.47
C ASN A 14 3.26 -0.88 -14.91
N LYS A 15 3.32 -0.60 -16.21
CA LYS A 15 2.77 0.62 -16.82
C LYS A 15 1.28 0.80 -16.48
N SER A 16 0.50 -0.29 -16.42
CA SER A 16 -0.92 -0.24 -16.07
C SER A 16 -1.19 0.32 -14.67
N LEU A 17 -0.30 0.09 -13.69
CA LEU A 17 -0.42 0.64 -12.34
C LEU A 17 -0.43 2.18 -12.35
N ARG A 18 0.30 2.80 -13.30
CA ARG A 18 0.42 4.25 -13.41
C ARG A 18 -0.87 4.96 -13.85
N LYS A 19 -1.85 4.19 -14.32
CA LYS A 19 -3.22 4.68 -14.52
C LYS A 19 -3.89 5.00 -13.18
N TRP A 20 -3.57 4.25 -12.12
CA TRP A 20 -4.28 4.30 -10.84
C TRP A 20 -3.47 4.88 -9.68
N SER A 21 -2.15 5.02 -9.82
CA SER A 21 -1.28 5.48 -8.74
C SER A 21 0.02 6.06 -9.28
N ASN A 22 0.75 6.82 -8.47
CA ASN A 22 2.11 7.27 -8.74
C ASN A 22 3.11 6.54 -7.82
N PRO A 23 3.82 5.50 -8.30
CA PRO A 23 4.73 4.69 -7.48
C PRO A 23 5.86 5.49 -6.84
N ARG A 24 6.37 6.55 -7.49
CA ARG A 24 7.44 7.38 -6.92
C ARG A 24 6.93 8.16 -5.71
N GLN A 25 5.74 8.75 -5.82
CA GLN A 25 5.12 9.46 -4.71
C GLN A 25 4.69 8.51 -3.59
N ALA A 26 4.10 7.35 -3.92
CA ALA A 26 3.76 6.32 -2.94
C ALA A 26 5.00 5.86 -2.16
N GLN A 27 6.12 5.61 -2.85
CA GLN A 27 7.37 5.24 -2.20
C GLN A 27 7.90 6.35 -1.27
N LYS A 28 7.81 7.63 -1.67
CA LYS A 28 8.18 8.77 -0.81
C LYS A 28 7.32 8.81 0.46
N MET A 29 6.02 8.54 0.35
CA MET A 29 5.11 8.51 1.50
C MET A 29 5.38 7.32 2.41
N ALA A 30 5.70 6.14 1.85
CA ALA A 30 6.11 4.98 2.64
C ALA A 30 7.37 5.29 3.47
N TYR A 31 8.37 5.93 2.87
CA TYR A 31 9.58 6.35 3.60
C TYR A 31 9.29 7.40 4.67
N LYS A 32 8.40 8.36 4.39
CA LYS A 32 7.98 9.35 5.40
C LYS A 32 7.29 8.70 6.59
N TYR A 33 6.47 7.67 6.37
CA TYR A 33 5.63 7.08 7.40
C TYR A 33 6.32 5.97 8.20
N LEU A 34 7.10 5.12 7.53
CA LEU A 34 7.68 3.89 8.10
C LEU A 34 9.21 3.91 8.14
N GLY A 35 9.86 4.91 7.53
CA GLY A 35 11.32 5.02 7.44
C GLY A 35 11.90 4.52 6.10
N LYS A 36 13.17 4.82 5.85
CA LYS A 36 13.84 4.59 4.54
C LYS A 36 13.95 3.12 4.13
N SER A 37 13.80 2.17 5.06
CA SER A 37 13.78 0.73 4.76
C SER A 37 12.44 0.23 4.20
N ALA A 38 11.38 1.03 4.26
CA ALA A 38 10.02 0.66 3.85
C ALA A 38 9.82 0.70 2.33
N LYS A 39 10.44 -0.25 1.62
CA LYS A 39 10.34 -0.36 0.16
C LYS A 39 9.03 -0.98 -0.28
N LEU A 40 8.39 -0.34 -1.27
CA LEU A 40 7.19 -0.83 -1.94
C LEU A 40 7.57 -1.69 -3.14
N TYR A 41 6.81 -2.77 -3.31
CA TYR A 41 6.89 -3.68 -4.45
C TYR A 41 5.53 -3.74 -5.15
N PRO A 42 5.47 -4.14 -6.42
CA PRO A 42 4.21 -4.53 -7.04
C PRO A 42 3.54 -5.63 -6.21
N ALA A 43 2.22 -5.53 -6.02
CA ALA A 43 1.50 -6.58 -5.33
C ALA A 43 1.54 -7.92 -6.10
N ILE A 44 1.54 -9.02 -5.35
CA ILE A 44 1.39 -10.36 -5.95
C ILE A 44 -0.06 -10.56 -6.41
N ASN A 45 -1.02 -10.11 -5.58
CA ASN A 45 -2.43 -10.11 -5.93
C ASN A 45 -2.67 -9.05 -7.03
N PRO A 46 -3.18 -9.42 -8.22
CA PRO A 46 -3.39 -8.49 -9.33
C PRO A 46 -4.46 -7.41 -9.04
N GLU A 47 -5.33 -7.62 -8.05
CA GLU A 47 -6.32 -6.64 -7.61
C GLU A 47 -5.70 -5.53 -6.75
N LYS A 48 -4.48 -5.75 -6.25
CA LYS A 48 -3.80 -4.83 -5.35
C LYS A 48 -2.71 -4.04 -6.06
N LYS A 49 -2.41 -2.86 -5.52
CA LYS A 49 -1.41 -1.94 -6.11
C LYS A 49 -0.01 -2.27 -5.65
N TYR A 50 0.17 -2.33 -4.34
CA TYR A 50 1.48 -2.40 -3.69
C TYR A 50 1.55 -3.56 -2.70
N SER A 51 2.75 -4.06 -2.49
CA SER A 51 3.10 -4.94 -1.39
C SER A 51 4.28 -4.37 -0.62
N ILE A 52 4.28 -4.58 0.69
CA ILE A 52 5.36 -4.19 1.60
C ILE A 52 5.62 -5.33 2.59
N TYR A 53 6.88 -5.52 2.95
CA TYR A 53 7.27 -6.47 3.97
C TYR A 53 7.09 -5.85 5.37
N ASP A 54 6.37 -6.55 6.23
CA ASP A 54 6.21 -6.27 7.66
C ASP A 54 7.31 -7.02 8.42
N PRO A 55 8.40 -6.34 8.82
CA PRO A 55 9.54 -7.00 9.47
C PRO A 55 9.20 -7.48 10.88
N LYS A 56 8.16 -6.93 11.52
CA LYS A 56 7.75 -7.33 12.87
C LYS A 56 7.11 -8.72 12.87
N ASN A 57 6.29 -9.00 11.86
CA ASN A 57 5.53 -10.24 11.76
C ASN A 57 6.03 -11.19 10.66
N GLY A 58 7.11 -10.82 9.96
CA GLY A 58 7.72 -11.63 8.91
C GLY A 58 6.84 -11.86 7.67
N LYS A 59 5.88 -10.97 7.38
CA LYS A 59 4.85 -11.19 6.34
C LYS A 59 4.77 -10.09 5.30
N TRP A 60 4.31 -10.46 4.10
CA TRP A 60 4.02 -9.49 3.04
C TRP A 60 2.58 -9.02 3.12
N VAL A 61 2.37 -7.71 3.04
CA VAL A 61 1.04 -7.10 3.07
C VAL A 61 0.76 -6.40 1.75
N ASN A 62 -0.29 -6.86 1.06
CA ASN A 62 -0.78 -6.24 -0.17
C ASN A 62 -1.85 -5.18 0.15
N PHE A 63 -1.78 -4.00 -0.47
CA PHE A 63 -2.69 -2.89 -0.21
C PHE A 63 -2.90 -1.97 -1.44
N GLY A 64 -3.93 -1.12 -1.36
CA GLY A 64 -4.45 -0.32 -2.48
C GLY A 64 -5.21 -1.17 -3.50
N GLN A 65 -6.24 -0.62 -4.14
CA GLN A 65 -7.10 -1.34 -5.09
C GLN A 65 -6.87 -0.88 -6.53
N ILE A 66 -6.59 -1.81 -7.45
CA ILE A 66 -6.54 -1.52 -8.89
C ILE A 66 -7.93 -1.13 -9.41
N GLY A 67 -7.99 -0.22 -10.39
CA GLY A 67 -9.25 0.31 -10.93
C GLY A 67 -9.71 1.62 -10.30
N TYR A 68 -9.10 2.04 -9.18
CA TYR A 68 -9.39 3.33 -8.55
C TYR A 68 -8.14 4.15 -8.40
N GLU A 69 -8.15 5.39 -8.87
CA GLU A 69 -7.07 6.33 -8.60
C GLU A 69 -6.98 6.65 -7.10
N ASP A 70 -5.77 6.72 -6.57
CA ASP A 70 -5.49 7.25 -5.22
C ASP A 70 -4.88 8.65 -5.26
N PHE A 71 -4.72 9.28 -4.09
CA PHE A 71 -4.29 10.67 -4.00
C PHE A 71 -2.86 10.89 -4.54
N THR A 72 -2.04 9.84 -4.61
CA THR A 72 -0.73 9.95 -5.26
C THR A 72 -0.85 10.24 -6.76
N LYS A 73 -1.98 9.86 -7.38
CA LYS A 73 -2.33 10.07 -8.79
C LYS A 73 -3.28 11.26 -9.01
N HIS A 74 -4.49 11.25 -8.44
CA HIS A 74 -5.55 12.19 -8.83
C HIS A 74 -5.50 13.55 -8.13
N LYS A 75 -4.79 13.68 -7.00
CA LYS A 75 -4.59 14.94 -6.24
C LYS A 75 -5.84 15.67 -5.71
N ASP A 76 -7.04 15.15 -5.96
CA ASP A 76 -8.30 15.60 -5.35
C ASP A 76 -8.31 15.45 -3.81
N LYS A 77 -8.40 16.60 -3.11
CA LYS A 77 -8.43 16.68 -1.65
C LYS A 77 -9.77 16.23 -1.04
N THR A 78 -10.88 16.44 -1.74
CA THR A 78 -12.22 16.04 -1.31
C THR A 78 -12.35 14.52 -1.34
N ARG A 79 -11.93 13.86 -2.43
CA ARG A 79 -11.88 12.40 -2.52
C ARG A 79 -11.02 11.79 -1.41
N ARG A 80 -9.88 12.42 -1.12
CA ARG A 80 -9.01 12.02 -0.01
C ARG A 80 -9.70 12.15 1.34
N HIS A 81 -10.28 13.31 1.63
CA HIS A 81 -11.02 13.53 2.87
C HIS A 81 -12.12 12.48 3.05
N ASN A 82 -12.94 12.24 2.03
CA ASN A 82 -14.02 11.27 2.06
C ASN A 82 -13.50 9.84 2.32
N TYR A 83 -12.41 9.44 1.67
CA TYR A 83 -11.77 8.14 1.93
C TYR A 83 -11.32 8.02 3.38
N LEU A 84 -10.63 9.04 3.91
CA LEU A 84 -10.13 9.06 5.28
C LEU A 84 -11.26 9.09 6.30
N THR A 85 -12.37 9.77 6.04
CA THR A 85 -13.54 9.78 6.92
C THR A 85 -14.19 8.39 6.96
N ARG A 86 -14.49 7.80 5.79
CA ARG A 86 -15.12 6.48 5.69
C ARG A 86 -14.29 5.38 6.35
N THR A 87 -12.97 5.40 6.15
CA THR A 87 -12.09 4.34 6.65
C THR A 87 -11.66 4.52 8.11
N LYS A 88 -11.99 5.66 8.75
CA LYS A 88 -11.64 5.98 10.15
C LYS A 88 -12.38 5.11 11.17
N HIS A 89 -13.56 4.59 10.80
CA HIS A 89 -14.43 3.82 11.69
C HIS A 89 -14.52 2.33 11.32
N MET A 90 -13.67 1.86 10.40
CA MET A 90 -13.59 0.43 10.09
C MET A 90 -13.17 -0.37 11.32
N LYS A 91 -13.83 -1.51 11.56
CA LYS A 91 -13.53 -2.42 12.67
C LYS A 91 -12.14 -3.06 12.53
N GLY A 92 -11.54 -3.47 13.65
CA GLY A 92 -10.27 -4.19 13.73
C GLY A 92 -9.07 -3.36 14.21
N HIS A 93 -7.92 -4.02 14.38
CA HIS A 93 -6.70 -3.44 14.98
C HIS A 93 -5.83 -2.62 14.01
N TRP A 94 -6.42 -2.01 12.99
CA TRP A 94 -5.65 -1.30 11.96
C TRP A 94 -4.98 -0.03 12.49
N LYS A 95 -5.55 0.60 13.54
CA LYS A 95 -4.99 1.83 14.13
C LYS A 95 -3.62 1.57 14.78
N SER A 96 -3.50 0.47 15.53
CA SER A 96 -2.25 0.07 16.19
C SER A 96 -1.30 -0.70 15.27
N ASN A 97 -1.82 -1.40 14.25
CA ASN A 97 -1.00 -2.10 13.27
C ASN A 97 -0.67 -1.21 12.06
N LYS A 98 0.52 -0.59 12.09
CA LYS A 98 1.07 0.24 10.99
C LYS A 98 1.14 -0.49 9.65
N TYR A 99 1.32 -1.81 9.66
CA TYR A 99 1.39 -2.65 8.46
C TYR A 99 0.04 -3.26 8.07
N SER A 100 -1.08 -2.88 8.71
CA SER A 100 -2.39 -3.29 8.22
C SER A 100 -2.73 -2.59 6.90
N ALA A 101 -3.47 -3.28 6.01
CA ALA A 101 -3.76 -2.75 4.67
C ALA A 101 -4.51 -1.40 4.69
N ASN A 102 -5.42 -1.19 5.66
CA ASN A 102 -6.12 0.08 5.83
C ASN A 102 -5.16 1.20 6.31
N ASN A 103 -4.31 0.91 7.29
CA ASN A 103 -3.33 1.87 7.81
C ASN A 103 -2.34 2.29 6.71
N LEU A 104 -1.81 1.34 5.97
CA LEU A 104 -0.93 1.58 4.82
C LEU A 104 -1.64 2.42 3.75
N SER A 105 -2.88 2.07 3.38
CA SER A 105 -3.64 2.83 2.37
C SER A 105 -3.88 4.28 2.81
N ARG A 106 -4.28 4.51 4.06
CA ARG A 106 -4.54 5.85 4.61
C ARG A 106 -3.30 6.72 4.68
N ASN A 107 -2.14 6.17 5.06
CA ASN A 107 -0.94 6.97 5.28
C ASN A 107 -0.05 7.11 4.04
N ILE A 108 -0.12 6.14 3.12
CA ILE A 108 0.77 6.07 1.95
C ILE A 108 0.06 6.52 0.66
N LEU A 109 -1.22 6.15 0.49
CA LEU A 109 -1.94 6.36 -0.78
C LEU A 109 -2.95 7.50 -0.74
N TRP A 110 -3.50 7.81 0.43
CA TRP A 110 -4.53 8.83 0.62
C TRP A 110 -4.03 10.00 1.45
#